data_AF-A0A2R3MWQ9-F1
#
_entry.id   AF-A0A2R3MWQ9-F1
#
_cell.length_a   1.000
_cell.length_b   1.000
_cell.length_c   1.000
_cell.angle_alpha   90.00
_cell.angle_beta   90.00
_cell.angle_gamma   90.00
#
_symmetry.space_group_name_H-M   'P 1'
#
loop_
_entity.id
_entity.type
_entity.pdbx_description
1 polymer ?
#
loop_
_entity_poly.entity_id
_entity_poly.type
_entity_poly.pdbx_seq_one_letter_code
_entity_poly.pdbx_strand_id
1 'polypeptide(L)' 'MVRMETKQKEIAERIGVSARTIRREIKRGMVEGLLRSDLRKYNEYSPEKAQELYEEKQRKKQGNYRINQKGSALP' A
#
# COMPACT_ATOMS: atom_id res chain seq x y z
N MET A 1 23.24 -14.83 -1.18
CA MET A 1 21.77 -14.78 -1.36
C MET A 1 21.16 -14.19 -0.09
N VAL A 2 20.79 -12.91 -0.08
CA VAL A 2 20.19 -12.26 1.11
C VAL A 2 18.75 -12.73 1.24
N ARG A 3 18.37 -13.31 2.39
CA ARG A 3 16.99 -13.75 2.64
C ARG A 3 16.06 -12.52 2.62
N MET A 4 15.01 -12.52 1.81
CA MET A 4 14.09 -11.35 1.75
C MET A 4 13.46 -11.01 3.11
N GLU A 5 13.32 -12.01 4.00
CA GLU A 5 12.85 -11.81 5.37
C GLU A 5 13.78 -10.93 6.20
N THR A 6 15.09 -10.97 5.97
CA THR A 6 16.05 -10.12 6.71
C THR A 6 15.93 -8.67 6.23
N LYS A 7 15.79 -8.45 4.92
CA LYS A 7 15.59 -7.11 4.35
C LYS A 7 14.31 -6.42 4.87
N GLN A 8 13.21 -7.16 4.96
CA GLN A 8 11.95 -6.58 5.48
C GLN A 8 12.05 -6.23 6.97
N LYS A 9 12.79 -7.03 7.76
CA LYS A 9 13.06 -6.73 9.17
C LYS A 9 13.94 -5.51 9.33
N GLU A 10 15.02 -5.41 8.54
CA GLU A 10 15.92 -4.24 8.52
C GLU A 10 15.16 -2.95 8.16
N ILE A 11 14.30 -3.00 7.13
CA ILE A 11 13.44 -1.87 6.76
C ILE A 11 12.47 -1.51 7.90
N ALA A 12 11.89 -2.51 8.55
CA ALA A 12 10.95 -2.31 9.65
C ALA A 12 11.62 -1.64 10.87
N GLU A 13 12.82 -2.10 11.24
CA GLU A 13 13.64 -1.52 12.31
C GLU A 13 14.03 -0.07 11.97
N ARG A 14 14.47 0.20 10.74
CA ARG A 14 14.87 1.55 10.31
C ARG A 14 13.72 2.55 10.32
N ILE A 15 12.50 2.11 10.00
CA ILE A 15 11.30 2.97 9.95
C ILE A 15 10.60 3.01 11.32
N GLY A 16 10.93 2.11 12.26
CA GLY A 16 10.29 2.04 13.58
C GLY A 16 8.89 1.42 13.55
N VAL A 17 8.64 0.48 12.64
CA VAL A 17 7.34 -0.22 12.51
C VAL A 17 7.50 -1.72 12.64
N SER A 18 6.40 -2.44 12.86
CA SER A 18 6.46 -3.90 12.90
C SER A 18 6.80 -4.48 11.52
N ALA A 19 7.57 -5.58 11.47
CA ALA A 19 7.80 -6.32 10.22
C ALA A 19 6.48 -6.79 9.57
N ARG A 20 5.42 -7.00 10.36
CA ARG A 20 4.08 -7.32 9.86
C ARG A 20 3.46 -6.14 9.09
N THR A 21 3.74 -4.90 9.50
CA THR A 21 3.31 -3.68 8.80
C THR A 21 3.97 -3.59 7.43
N ILE A 22 5.30 -3.79 7.36
CA ILE A 22 6.03 -3.81 6.08
C ILE A 22 5.52 -4.91 5.14
N ARG A 23 5.25 -6.12 5.65
CA ARG A 23 4.65 -7.19 4.83
C ARG A 23 3.29 -6.81 4.26
N ARG A 24 2.42 -6.18 5.06
CA ARG A 24 1.11 -5.72 4.61
C ARG A 24 1.22 -4.59 3.61
N GLU A 25 2.22 -3.72 3.77
CA GLU A 25 2.51 -2.64 2.85
C GLU A 25 2.94 -3.17 1.49
N ILE A 26 3.96 -4.04 1.45
CA ILE A 26 4.43 -4.69 0.22
C ILE A 26 3.27 -5.43 -0.45
N LYS A 27 2.48 -6.20 0.30
CA LYS A 27 1.32 -6.91 -0.26
C LYS A 27 0.25 -5.98 -0.85
N ARG A 28 0.13 -4.74 -0.36
CA ARG A 28 -0.78 -3.74 -0.93
C ARG A 28 -0.17 -3.07 -2.16
N GLY A 29 1.11 -2.71 -2.11
CA GLY A 29 1.77 -1.95 -3.17
C GLY A 29 2.42 -2.76 -4.28
N MET A 30 2.49 -4.09 -4.17
CA MET A 30 3.14 -4.93 -5.17
C MET A 30 2.34 -4.92 -6.48
N VAL A 31 2.94 -4.41 -7.55
CA VAL A 31 2.42 -4.46 -8.91
C VAL A 31 3.15 -5.56 -9.65
N GLU A 32 2.40 -6.49 -10.24
CA GLU A 32 2.97 -7.65 -10.92
C GLU A 32 2.89 -7.52 -12.44
N GLY A 33 3.85 -8.11 -13.15
CA GLY A 33 3.79 -8.24 -14.60
C GLY A 33 4.06 -6.95 -15.39
N LEU A 34 4.71 -5.96 -14.78
CA LEU A 34 5.18 -4.76 -15.48
C LEU A 34 6.18 -5.14 -16.56
N LEU A 35 6.13 -4.46 -17.71
CA LEU A 35 7.03 -4.68 -18.84
C LEU A 35 8.20 -3.71 -18.78
N ARG A 36 9.43 -4.23 -18.88
CA ARG A 36 10.62 -3.44 -19.16
C ARG A 36 10.74 -3.16 -20.66
N SER A 37 11.64 -2.24 -21.02
CA SER A 37 11.98 -1.93 -22.41
C SER A 37 12.49 -3.15 -23.19
N ASP A 38 13.09 -4.12 -22.52
CA ASP A 38 13.53 -5.41 -23.07
C ASP A 38 12.42 -6.47 -23.09
N LEU A 39 11.15 -6.07 -22.93
CA LEU A 39 9.94 -6.89 -22.91
C LEU A 39 9.91 -7.96 -21.81
N ARG A 40 10.80 -7.89 -20.82
CA ARG A 40 10.77 -8.79 -19.66
C ARG A 40 9.78 -8.30 -18.63
N LYS A 41 9.06 -9.26 -18.03
CA LYS A 41 8.13 -8.99 -16.94
C LYS A 41 8.88 -8.88 -15.61
N TYR A 42 8.46 -7.94 -14.77
CA TYR A 42 8.96 -7.80 -13.40
C TYR A 42 7.86 -7.31 -12.46
N ASN A 43 8.12 -7.48 -11.16
CA ASN A 43 7.24 -6.99 -10.11
C ASN A 43 7.91 -5.80 -9.42
N GLU A 44 7.15 -4.74 -9.17
CA GLU A 44 7.66 -3.53 -8.50
C GLU A 44 6.69 -3.01 -7.44
N TYR A 45 7.25 -2.50 -6.35
CA TYR A 45 6.45 -1.88 -5.29
C TYR A 45 6.08 -0.45 -5.70
N SER A 46 4.79 -0.13 -5.65
CA SER A 46 4.24 1.20 -5.83
C SER A 46 3.56 1.69 -4.53
N PRO A 47 4.05 2.79 -3.92
CA PRO A 47 3.42 3.36 -2.73
C PRO A 47 2.04 3.95 -3.04
N GLU A 48 1.85 4.50 -4.24
CA GLU A 48 0.57 5.03 -4.72
C GLU A 48 -0.48 3.92 -4.76
N LYS A 49 -0.14 2.76 -5.33
CA LYS A 49 -1.05 1.62 -5.38
C LYS A 49 -1.36 1.07 -3.98
N ALA A 50 -0.38 1.09 -3.08
CA ALA A 50 -0.58 0.67 -1.70
C ALA A 50 -1.60 1.54 -0.96
N GLN A 51 -1.53 2.86 -1.18
CA GLN A 51 -2.44 3.85 -0.62
C GLN A 51 -3.84 3.72 -1.21
N GLU A 52 -3.97 3.63 -2.53
CA GLU A 52 -5.26 3.44 -3.21
C GLU A 52 -6.01 2.22 -2.66
N LEU A 53 -5.32 1.07 -2.54
CA LEU A 53 -5.91 -0.15 -2.01
C LEU A 53 -6.23 -0.07 -0.52
N TYR A 54 -5.51 0.76 0.24
CA TYR A 54 -5.85 1.03 1.63
C TYR A 54 -7.15 1.83 1.72
N GLU A 55 -7.25 2.92 0.99
CA GLU A 55 -8.42 3.80 0.97
C GLU A 55 -9.66 3.07 0.46
N GLU A 56 -9.53 2.26 -0.59
CA GLU A 56 -10.62 1.42 -1.10
C GLU A 56 -11.15 0.47 -0.03
N LYS A 57 -10.24 -0.19 0.71
CA LYS A 57 -10.60 -1.08 1.82
C LYS A 57 -11.21 -0.34 2.99
N GLN A 58 -10.73 0.86 3.31
CA GLN A 58 -11.31 1.70 4.35
C GLN A 58 -12.72 2.16 3.97
N ARG A 59 -12.93 2.61 2.73
CA ARG A 59 -14.24 2.98 2.19
C ARG A 59 -15.22 1.81 2.23
N LYS A 60 -14.77 0.60 1.83
CA LYS A 60 -15.58 -0.62 1.93
C LYS A 60 -16.00 -0.96 3.36
N LYS A 61 -15.13 -0.73 4.35
CA LYS A 61 -15.44 -0.95 5.77
C LYS A 61 -16.40 0.10 6.33
N GLN A 62 -16.27 1.34 5.90
CA GLN A 62 -17.15 2.42 6.30
C GLN A 62 -18.57 2.22 5.73
N GLY A 63 -18.74 1.50 4.62
CA GLY A 63 -20.06 1.32 4.02
C GLY A 63 -20.64 2.65 3.50
N ASN A 64 -21.88 2.62 3.00
CA ASN A 64 -22.58 3.82 2.53
C ASN A 64 -23.00 4.68 3.74
N TYR A 65 -22.06 5.29 4.46
CA TYR A 65 -22.42 6.40 5.34
C TYR A 65 -22.99 7.50 4.46
N ARG A 66 -24.32 7.64 4.46
CA ARG A 66 -25.01 8.83 3.99
C ARG A 66 -24.59 9.95 4.93
N ILE A 67 -23.43 10.55 4.67
CA ILE A 67 -23.07 11.84 5.24
C ILE A 67 -24.14 12.77 4.70
N ASN A 68 -25.15 13.07 5.51
CA ASN A 68 -26.03 14.19 5.24
C ASN A 68 -25.10 15.37 4.96
N GLN A 69 -25.09 15.84 3.70
CA GLN A 69 -24.47 17.09 3.32
C GLN A 69 -25.22 18.22 4.04
N LYS A 70 -24.92 18.44 5.32
CA LYS A 70 -25.31 19.63 6.05
C LYS A 70 -24.18 20.02 7.00
N GLY A 71 -23.66 21.22 6.75
CA GLY A 71 -22.60 21.88 7.51
C GLY A 71 -21.29 21.85 6.72
N SER A 72 -20.79 22.93 6.16
CA SER A 72 -21.18 24.35 6.21
C SER A 72 -20.31 25.01 5.15
N ALA A 73 -20.89 25.94 4.39
CA ALA A 73 -20.08 26.92 3.67
C ALA A 73 -19.07 27.52 4.66
N LEU A 74 -17.78 27.42 4.34
CA LEU A 74 -16.79 28.24 4.99
C LEU A 74 -16.89 29.65 4.38
N PRO A 75 -16.77 30.71 5.21
CA PRO A 75 -16.96 32.10 4.81
C PRO A 75 -15.96 32.57 3.76
#